data_AF-U1N8V0-F1
#
_entry.id   AF-U1N8V0-F1
#
_cell.length_a   1.000
_cell.length_b   1.000
_cell.length_c   1.000
_cell.angle_alpha   90.00
_cell.angle_beta   90.00
_cell.angle_gamma   90.00
#
_symmetry.space_group_name_H-M   'P 1'
#
loop_
_entity.id
_entity.type
_entity.pdbx_description
1 polymer ?
#
loop_
_entity_poly.entity_id
_entity_poly.type
_entity_poly.pdbx_seq_one_letter_code
_entity_poly.pdbx_strand_id
1 'polypeptide(L)' 'MTPDPAALLAFERQWWRNSGNKERAIREAFGLAPILYCQLLNRALDSPAAVAAHPQAAKRLRRLRDKRRGGRAARAV' A
#
# COMPACT_ATOMS: atom_id res chain seq x y z
N MET A 1 -3.58 18.03 3.13
CA MET A 1 -2.31 17.50 3.68
C MET A 1 -2.12 16.08 3.18
N THR A 2 -1.01 15.79 2.51
CA THR A 2 -0.66 14.43 2.07
C THR A 2 -0.13 13.65 3.28
N PRO A 3 -0.62 12.44 3.59
CA PRO A 3 -0.11 11.67 4.72
C PRO A 3 1.34 11.24 4.50
N ASP A 4 2.08 11.10 5.60
CA ASP A 4 3.47 10.64 5.59
C ASP A 4 3.56 9.21 5.00
N PRO A 5 4.49 8.96 4.05
CA PRO A 5 4.80 7.62 3.55
C PRO A 5 4.97 6.53 4.62
N ALA A 6 5.60 6.84 5.75
CA ALA A 6 5.79 5.90 6.86
C ALA A 6 4.45 5.56 7.54
N ALA A 7 3.57 6.54 7.73
CA ALA A 7 2.24 6.33 8.31
C ALA A 7 1.38 5.41 7.43
N LEU A 8 1.48 5.53 6.11
CA LEU A 8 0.80 4.64 5.16
C LEU A 8 1.26 3.19 5.31
N LEU A 9 2.57 2.95 5.42
CA LEU A 9 3.15 1.61 5.61
C LEU A 9 2.81 1.03 7.00
N ALA A 10 2.77 1.85 8.04
CA ALA A 10 2.38 1.45 9.38
C ALA A 10 0.93 0.97 9.43
N PHE A 11 0.00 1.75 8.85
CA PHE A 11 -1.41 1.37 8.76
C PHE A 11 -1.62 0.04 8.03
N GLU A 12 -0.87 -0.17 6.95
CA GLU A 12 -0.97 -1.40 6.17
C GLU A 12 -0.53 -2.65 6.96
N ARG A 13 0.41 -2.48 7.89
CA ARG A 13 0.86 -3.54 8.81
C ARG A 13 -0.23 -4.00 9.79
N GLN A 14 -1.22 -3.17 10.07
CA GLN A 14 -2.32 -3.51 10.97
C GLN A 14 -3.51 -4.11 10.20
N TRP A 15 -3.76 -3.64 8.98
CA TRP A 15 -4.97 -3.98 8.23
C TRP A 15 -4.88 -5.22 7.32
N TRP A 16 -3.68 -5.79 7.12
CA TRP A 16 -3.53 -6.99 6.28
C TRP A 16 -4.28 -8.24 6.79
N ARG A 17 -4.65 -8.30 8.08
CA ARG A 17 -5.43 -9.41 8.66
C ARG A 17 -6.95 -9.18 8.60
N ASN A 18 -7.41 -7.93 8.57
CA ASN A 18 -8.84 -7.55 8.62
C ASN A 18 -9.28 -6.86 7.32
N SER A 19 -9.02 -7.50 6.17
CA SER A 19 -9.20 -6.88 4.85
C SER A 19 -10.65 -6.56 4.46
N GLY A 20 -11.65 -7.04 5.22
CA GLY A 20 -13.07 -6.89 4.87
C GLY A 20 -13.61 -5.46 4.88
N ASN A 21 -13.01 -4.54 5.65
CA ASN A 21 -13.50 -3.16 5.77
C ASN A 21 -12.42 -2.10 5.51
N LYS A 22 -11.34 -2.51 4.84
CA LYS A 22 -10.15 -1.69 4.66
C LYS A 22 -10.42 -0.37 3.92
N GLU A 23 -11.30 -0.39 2.92
CA GLU A 23 -11.60 0.83 2.16
C GLU A 23 -12.32 1.89 2.99
N ARG A 24 -13.21 1.47 3.88
CA ARG A 24 -13.90 2.39 4.79
C ARG A 24 -12.92 2.94 5.83
N ALA A 25 -12.07 2.08 6.38
CA ALA A 25 -11.03 2.49 7.31
C ALA A 25 -10.00 3.45 6.70
N ILE A 26 -9.64 3.29 5.43
CA ILE A 26 -8.77 4.24 4.72
C ILE A 26 -9.42 5.62 4.64
N ARG A 27 -10.72 5.67 4.30
CA ARG A 27 -11.48 6.92 4.23
C ARG A 27 -11.61 7.58 5.61
N GLU A 28 -11.88 6.81 6.66
CA GLU A 28 -12.00 7.32 8.02
C GLU A 28 -10.66 7.79 8.60
N ALA A 29 -9.57 7.03 8.38
CA ALA A 29 -8.26 7.33 8.96
C ALA A 29 -7.49 8.45 8.23
N PHE A 30 -7.60 8.51 6.90
CA PHE A 30 -6.82 9.43 6.08
C PHE A 30 -7.66 10.43 5.27
N GLY A 31 -8.99 10.27 5.23
CA GLY A 31 -9.84 11.08 4.36
C GLY A 31 -9.62 10.81 2.87
N LEU A 32 -8.96 9.70 2.51
CA LEU A 32 -8.54 9.43 1.14
C LEU A 32 -9.45 8.44 0.43
N ALA A 33 -9.65 8.67 -0.86
CA ALA A 33 -10.19 7.66 -1.75
C ALA A 33 -9.25 6.42 -1.78
N PRO A 34 -9.79 5.19 -1.80
CA PRO A 34 -8.98 3.96 -1.85
C PRO A 34 -7.97 3.93 -3.00
N ILE A 35 -8.32 4.54 -4.14
CA ILE A 35 -7.47 4.68 -5.31
C ILE A 35 -6.25 5.56 -5.01
N LEU A 36 -6.46 6.75 -4.43
CA LEU A 36 -5.38 7.66 -4.04
C LEU A 36 -4.48 7.03 -2.97
N TYR A 37 -5.08 6.33 -2.01
CA TYR A 37 -4.32 5.59 -1.00
C TYR A 37 -3.37 4.57 -1.65
N CYS A 38 -3.85 3.78 -2.62
CA CYS A 38 -3.00 2.82 -3.33
C CYS A 38 -1.87 3.51 -4.11
N GLN A 39 -2.10 4.70 -4.68
CA GLN A 39 -1.06 5.46 -5.38
C GLN A 39 0.01 5.98 -4.40
N LEU A 40 -0.41 6.57 -3.28
CA LEU A 40 0.52 7.02 -2.24
C LEU A 40 1.29 5.87 -1.61
N LEU A 41 0.65 4.72 -1.42
CA LEU A 41 1.29 3.51 -0.94
C LEU A 41 2.39 3.05 -1.90
N ASN A 42 2.16 3.12 -3.22
CA ASN A 42 3.21 2.82 -4.20
C ASN A 42 4.39 3.80 -4.09
N ARG A 43 4.13 5.10 -3.95
CA ARG A 43 5.18 6.11 -3.74
C ARG A 43 5.96 5.88 -2.44
N ALA A 44 5.28 5.44 -1.38
CA ALA A 44 5.93 5.11 -0.11
C ALA A 44 6.90 3.91 -0.23
N LEU A 45 6.63 2.97 -1.15
CA LEU A 45 7.55 1.86 -1.44
C LEU A 45 8.80 2.29 -2.20
N ASP A 46 8.73 3.42 -2.90
CA ASP A 46 9.86 3.99 -3.63
C ASP A 46 10.71 4.93 -2.73
N SER A 47 10.26 5.21 -1.49
CA SER A 47 10.98 6.03 -0.51
C SER A 47 11.88 5.17 0.40
N PRO A 48 13.22 5.33 0.37
CA PRO A 48 14.14 4.55 1.19
C PRO A 48 13.89 4.73 2.69
N ALA A 49 13.53 5.94 3.14
CA ALA A 49 13.27 6.23 4.55
C ALA A 49 12.04 5.48 5.08
N ALA A 50 10.96 5.44 4.30
CA ALA A 50 9.74 4.73 4.66
C ALA A 50 9.96 3.20 4.66
N VAL A 51 10.73 2.70 3.69
CA VAL A 51 11.12 1.28 3.63
C VAL A 51 12.01 0.90 4.80
N ALA A 52 12.95 1.75 5.22
CA ALA A 52 13.82 1.51 6.37
C ALA A 52 13.02 1.45 7.68
N ALA A 53 12.00 2.30 7.84
CA ALA A 53 11.11 2.26 9.00
C ALA A 53 10.25 0.99 9.03
N HIS A 54 9.76 0.53 7.87
CA HIS A 54 8.81 -0.60 7.79
C HIS A 54 9.17 -1.62 6.69
N PRO A 55 10.31 -2.35 6.82
CA PRO A 55 10.83 -3.20 5.75
C PRO A 55 9.95 -4.42 5.46
N GLN A 56 9.26 -4.97 6.46
CA GLN A 56 8.38 -6.14 6.26
C GLN A 56 7.10 -5.77 5.50
N ALA A 57 6.48 -4.63 5.83
CA ALA A 57 5.32 -4.12 5.10
C ALA A 57 5.70 -3.81 3.65
N ALA A 58 6.85 -3.15 3.44
CA ALA A 58 7.37 -2.86 2.11
C ALA A 58 7.61 -4.12 1.27
N LYS A 59 8.28 -5.15 1.82
CA LYS A 59 8.52 -6.43 1.12
C LYS A 59 7.21 -7.12 0.71
N ARG A 60 6.20 -7.16 1.60
CA ARG A 60 4.91 -7.79 1.32
C ARG A 60 4.15 -7.05 0.21
N LEU A 61 4.14 -5.72 0.27
CA LEU A 61 3.51 -4.88 -0.74
C LEU A 61 4.17 -4.97 -2.11
N ARG A 62 5.51 -5.02 -2.16
CA ARG A 62 6.26 -5.26 -3.41
C ARG A 62 5.86 -6.59 -4.03
N ARG A 63 5.81 -7.68 -3.25
CA ARG A 63 5.31 -8.98 -3.74
C ARG A 63 3.87 -8.91 -4.27
N LEU A 64 2.98 -8.17 -3.61
CA LEU A 64 1.59 -7.99 -4.05
C LEU A 64 1.53 -7.22 -5.38
N ARG A 65 2.38 -6.19 -5.54
CA ARG A 65 2.53 -5.41 -6.76
C ARG A 65 3.03 -6.27 -7.92
N ASP A 66 4.02 -7.12 -7.65
CA ASP A 66 4.61 -8.02 -8.65
C ASP A 66 3.60 -9.07 -9.10
N LYS A 67 2.81 -9.65 -8.19
CA LYS A 67 1.68 -10.54 -8.55
C LYS A 67 0.65 -9.85 -9.45
N ARG A 68 0.30 -8.58 -9.16
CA ARG A 68 -0.64 -7.80 -9.98
C ARG A 68 -0.07 -7.40 -11.35
N ARG A 69 1.24 -7.15 -11.46
CA ARG A 69 1.91 -6.87 -12.74
C ARG A 69 2.09 -8.14 -13.58
N GLY A 70 2.49 -9.25 -12.98
CA GLY A 70 2.64 -10.55 -13.66
C GLY A 70 1.33 -11.08 -14.23
N GLY A 71 0.20 -10.86 -13.54
CA GLY A 71 -1.13 -11.25 -14.04
C GLY A 71 -1.62 -10.46 -15.26
N ARG A 72 -1.05 -9.28 -15.56
CA ARG A 72 -1.39 -8.53 -16.79
C ARG A 72 -0.48 -8.87 -17.97
N ALA A 73 0.75 -9.32 -17.72
CA ALA A 73 1.65 -9.77 -18.78
C ALA A 73 1.15 -11.07 -19.44
N ALA A 74 0.38 -11.89 -18.73
CA ALA A 74 -0.21 -13.13 -19.25
C ALA A 74 -1.48 -12.93 -20.11
N ARG A 75 -1.89 -11.68 -20.40
CA ARG A 75 -3.08 -11.37 -21.21
C ARG A 75 -2.77 -10.59 -22.49
N ALA A 76 -1.50 -10.49 -22.82
CA ALA A 76 -0.99 -9.97 -24.09
C ALA A 76 -0.23 -11.09 -24.80
N VAL A 77 -0.95 -12.11 -25.26
CA VAL A 77 -0.50 -13.04 -26.30
C VAL A 77 -1.70 -13.43 -27.14
#